data_AF-A0A940JHT3-F1
#
_entry.id   AF-A0A940JHT3-F1
#
_cell.length_a   1.000
_cell.length_b   1.000
_cell.length_c   1.000
_cell.angle_alpha   90.00
_cell.angle_beta   90.00
_cell.angle_gamma   90.00
#
_symmetry.space_group_name_H-M   'P 1'
#
loop_
_entity.id
_entity.type
_entity.pdbx_description
1 polymer ?
#
loop_
_entity_poly.entity_id
_entity_poly.type
_entity_poly.pdbx_seq_one_letter_code
_entity_poly.pdbx_strand_id
1 'polypeptide(L)' 'SSGEGKWTLETALEKSVATPVIALSLLMRYRSEQTDTFSGKVVAALRNEFGGHAVEKS' A
#
# COMPACT_ATOMS: atom_id res chain seq x y z
N SER A 1 -5.06 12.77 1.32
CA SER A 1 -4.80 12.43 2.74
C SER A 1 -4.62 13.74 3.48
N SER A 2 -5.28 13.94 4.62
CA SER A 2 -5.28 15.21 5.36
C SER A 2 -3.94 15.49 6.08
N GLY A 3 -2.97 14.57 5.96
CA GLY A 3 -1.57 14.78 6.34
C GLY A 3 -1.24 14.37 7.78
N GLU A 4 -2.25 14.18 8.62
CA GLU A 4 -2.10 13.88 10.05
C GLU A 4 -1.37 12.56 10.30
N GLY A 5 -1.58 11.55 9.45
CA GLY A 5 -0.86 10.28 9.54
C GLY A 5 0.65 10.43 9.27
N LYS A 6 1.03 11.31 8.34
CA LYS A 6 2.44 11.62 8.05
C LYS A 6 3.05 12.43 9.20
N TRP A 7 2.36 13.48 9.64
CA TRP A 7 2.78 14.29 10.79
C TRP A 7 2.97 13.45 12.06
N THR A 8 2.08 12.49 12.31
CA THR A 8 2.19 11.59 13.47
C THR A 8 3.43 10.69 13.37
N LEU A 9 3.73 10.16 12.19
CA LEU A 9 4.92 9.33 11.97
C LEU A 9 6.21 10.14 12.13
N GLU A 10 6.26 11.36 11.58
CA GLU A 10 7.40 12.28 11.72
C GLU A 10 7.64 12.61 13.20
N THR A 11 6.59 12.98 13.94
CA THR A 11 6.66 13.26 15.38
C THR A 11 7.13 12.04 16.19
N ALA A 12 6.67 10.84 15.83
CA ALA A 12 7.07 9.60 16.48
C ALA A 12 8.56 9.30 16.29
N LEU A 13 9.10 9.55 15.09
CA LEU A 13 10.53 9.40 14.79
C LEU A 13 11.37 10.39 15.61
N GLU A 14 10.98 11.67 15.66
CA GLU A 14 11.65 12.69 16.47
C GLU A 14 11.70 12.32 17.96
N LYS A 15 10.64 11.69 18.46
CA LYS A 15 10.53 11.28 19.87
C LYS A 15 11.07 9.88 20.14
N SER A 16 11.57 9.17 19.14
CA SER A 16 11.98 7.75 19.24
C SER A 16 10.87 6.84 19.81
N VAL A 17 9.61 7.12 19.47
CA VAL A 17 8.44 6.34 19.90
C VAL A 17 8.03 5.38 18.78
N ALA A 18 7.87 4.10 19.10
CA ALA A 18 7.44 3.11 18.14
C ALA A 18 5.96 3.29 17.75
N THR A 19 5.68 3.48 16.46
CA THR A 19 4.33 3.60 15.89
C THR A 19 4.10 2.67 14.69
N PRO A 20 4.35 1.35 14.82
CA PRO A 20 4.42 0.42 13.67
C PRO A 20 3.12 0.35 12.85
N VAL A 21 1.96 0.38 13.51
CA VAL A 21 0.66 0.28 12.82
C VAL A 21 0.35 1.57 12.05
N ILE A 22 0.72 2.74 12.58
CA ILE A 22 0.52 4.03 11.90
C ILE A 22 1.44 4.13 10.68
N ALA A 23 2.71 3.73 10.84
CA ALA A 23 3.67 3.68 9.73
C ALA A 23 3.16 2.77 8.60
N LEU A 24 2.73 1.55 8.93
CA LEU A 24 2.21 0.61 7.94
C LEU A 24 0.94 1.14 7.27
N SER A 25 0.03 1.74 8.03
CA SER A 25 -1.21 2.31 7.50
C SER A 25 -0.95 3.43 6.50
N LEU A 26 0.02 4.31 6.79
CA LEU A 26 0.42 5.40 5.89
C LEU A 26 1.05 4.86 4.59
N LEU A 27 1.97 3.89 4.70
CA LEU A 27 2.59 3.27 3.54
C LEU A 27 1.57 2.51 2.67
N MET A 28 0.62 1.83 3.30
CA MET A 28 -0.46 1.14 2.59
C MET A 28 -1.38 2.12 1.87
N ARG A 29 -1.63 3.30 2.47
CA ARG A 29 -2.36 4.38 1.81
C ARG A 29 -1.62 4.85 0.55
N TYR A 30 -0.32 5.13 0.62
CA TYR A 30 0.47 5.50 -0.57
C TYR A 30 0.49 4.39 -1.63
N ARG A 31 0.58 3.13 -1.21
CA ARG A 31 0.46 1.98 -2.12
C ARG A 31 -0.91 1.95 -2.82
N SER A 32 -2.00 2.28 -2.11
CA SER A 32 -3.36 2.28 -2.67
C SER A 32 -3.60 3.36 -3.72
N GLU A 33 -2.82 4.45 -3.69
CA GLU A 33 -2.90 5.54 -4.68
C GLU A 33 -2.21 5.18 -6.00
N GLN A 34 -1.36 4.13 -5.99
CA GLN A 34 -0.70 3.65 -7.20
C GLN A 34 -1.65 2.74 -7.99
N THR A 35 -2.02 3.19 -9.18
CA THR A 35 -2.79 2.41 -10.15
C THR A 35 -1.86 1.69 -11.12
N ASP A 36 -2.35 0.61 -11.73
CA ASP A 36 -1.66 -0.10 -12.83
C ASP A 36 -0.24 -0.60 -12.52
N THR A 37 0.02 -1.01 -11.28
CA THR A 37 1.35 -1.48 -10.87
C THR A 37 1.75 -2.81 -11.51
N PHE A 38 3.03 -2.96 -11.87
CA PHE A 38 3.57 -4.23 -12.40
C PHE A 38 3.31 -5.41 -11.45
N SER A 39 3.57 -5.23 -10.15
CA SER A 39 3.27 -6.25 -9.14
C SER A 39 1.79 -6.63 -9.10
N GLY A 40 0.90 -5.65 -9.30
CA GLY A 40 -0.54 -5.89 -9.46
C GLY A 40 -0.86 -6.76 -10.68
N LYS A 41 -0.24 -6.47 -11.83
CA LYS A 41 -0.40 -7.27 -13.07
C LYS A 41 0.10 -8.70 -12.90
N VAL A 42 1.25 -8.89 -12.23
CA VAL A 42 1.78 -10.23 -11.92
C VAL A 42 0.82 -11.01 -11.02
N VAL A 43 0.28 -10.40 -9.96
CA VAL A 43 -0.71 -11.04 -9.08
C VAL A 43 -1.99 -11.37 -9.84
N ALA A 44 -2.46 -10.49 -10.72
CA ALA A 44 -3.63 -10.76 -11.55
C ALA A 44 -3.42 -11.96 -12.49
N ALA A 45 -2.25 -12.05 -13.13
CA ALA A 45 -1.88 -13.20 -13.97
C ALA A 45 -1.86 -14.52 -13.18
N LEU A 46 -1.28 -14.54 -11.98
CA LEU A 46 -1.28 -15.75 -11.13
C LEU A 46 -2.69 -16.17 -10.70
N ARG A 47 -3.56 -15.21 -10.37
CA ARG A 47 -4.97 -15.49 -10.01
C ARG A 47 -5.77 -16.06 -11.18
N ASN A 48 -5.41 -15.70 -12.41
CA ASN A 48 -5.98 -16.24 -13.62
C ASN A 48 -5.49 -17.66 -13.90
N GLU A 49 -4.17 -17.87 -13.90
CA GLU A 49 -3.56 -19.17 -14.20
C GLU A 49 -4.03 -20.28 -13.23
N PHE A 50 -4.00 -20.01 -11.92
CA PHE A 50 -4.29 -21.03 -10.91
C PHE A 50 -5.72 -21.03 -10.39
N GLY A 51 -6.48 -19.95 -10.62
CA GLY A 51 -7.82 -19.78 -10.06
C GLY A 51 -8.90 -19.44 -11.08
N GLY A 52 -8.56 -19.30 -12.37
CA GLY A 52 -9.51 -18.94 -13.42
C GLY A 52 -10.13 -17.55 -13.30
N HIS A 53 -9.59 -16.66 -12.46
CA HIS A 53 -10.11 -15.31 -12.29
C HIS A 53 -9.93 -14.48 -13.56
N ALA A 54 -10.94 -13.70 -13.96
CA ALA A 54 -10.84 -12.78 -15.09
C ALA A 54 -9.75 -11.71 -14.85
N VAL A 55 -9.05 -11.31 -15.91
CA VAL A 55 -8.03 -10.26 -15.90
C VAL A 55 -8.50 -9.11 -16.76
N GLU A 56 -8.48 -7.89 -16.22
CA GLU A 56 -8.64 -6.68 -17.02
C GLU A 56 -7.34 -6.36 -17.75
N LYS A 57 -7.46 -6.05 -19.05
CA LYS A 57 -6.33 -5.54 -19.84
C LYS A 57 -6.28 -4.02 -19.65
N SER A 58 -5.49 -3.58 -18.66
CA SER A 58 -5.18 -2.17 -18.43
C SER A 58 -3.91 -1.72 -19.15
#